data_AF-A0A9P9CF71-F1
#
_entry.id   AF-A0A9P9CF71-F1
#
_cell.length_a   1.000
_cell.length_b   1.000
_cell.length_c   1.000
_cell.angle_alpha   90.00
_cell.angle_beta   90.00
_cell.angle_gamma   90.00
#
_symmetry.space_group_name_H-M   'P 1'
#
loop_
_entity.id
_entity.type
_entity.pdbx_description
1 polymer ?
#
loop_
_entity_poly.entity_id
_entity_poly.type
_entity_poly.pdbx_seq_one_letter_code
_entity_poly.pdbx_strand_id
1 'polypeptide(L)'
;MAQNSLERYKVVPSSVATPQRFYELRRISGLTPPPADLVAVTAGLANTWFGVTIVDTQYQGKVAGDEVVGMGRIVGDGAMMLFLSDVCKGLAKHIMETLVNYVDEHAPDAQINLTGDPPVSHIQRKGPY
;
A
#
# COMPACT_ATOMS: atom_id res chain seq x y z
N MET A 1 -24.12 -5.03 -15.30
CA MET A 1 -23.93 -5.64 -13.97
C MET A 1 -22.49 -5.38 -13.52
N ALA A 2 -22.28 -4.42 -12.63
CA ALA A 2 -21.04 -4.21 -11.86
C ALA A 2 -21.28 -3.05 -10.87
N GLN A 3 -22.18 -3.25 -9.91
CA GLN A 3 -22.42 -2.32 -8.81
C GLN A 3 -22.12 -3.11 -7.52
N ASN A 4 -21.42 -2.51 -6.57
CA ASN A 4 -21.10 -3.01 -5.21
C ASN A 4 -19.87 -3.90 -4.98
N SER A 5 -18.69 -3.51 -5.46
CA SER A 5 -17.43 -3.92 -4.83
C SER A 5 -17.04 -3.05 -3.60
N LEU A 6 -17.72 -1.92 -3.36
CA LEU A 6 -17.40 -0.97 -2.29
C LEU A 6 -18.23 -1.10 -1.00
N GLU A 7 -19.28 -1.94 -0.95
CA GLU A 7 -20.08 -2.11 0.28
C GLU A 7 -19.35 -2.92 1.37
N ARG A 8 -18.38 -3.74 0.98
CA ARG A 8 -17.65 -4.63 1.90
C ARG A 8 -16.27 -4.08 2.27
N TYR A 9 -15.61 -3.36 1.38
CA TYR A 9 -14.22 -2.91 1.58
C TYR A 9 -14.15 -1.40 1.81
N LYS A 10 -13.48 -1.00 2.89
CA LYS A 10 -13.23 0.40 3.25
C LYS A 10 -11.76 0.73 3.05
N VAL A 11 -11.48 1.79 2.29
CA VAL A 11 -10.14 2.39 2.20
C VAL A 11 -9.89 3.23 3.45
N VAL A 12 -8.74 3.01 4.10
CA VAL A 12 -8.31 3.73 5.29
C VAL A 12 -6.98 4.44 4.97
N PRO A 13 -7.01 5.74 4.67
CA PRO A 13 -5.80 6.53 4.45
C PRO A 13 -5.03 6.75 5.77
N SER A 14 -3.77 7.15 5.68
CA SER A 14 -2.87 7.36 6.82
C SER A 14 -2.77 6.14 7.75
N SER A 15 -2.84 4.93 7.18
CA SER A 15 -2.82 3.67 7.92
C SER A 15 -1.80 2.72 7.33
N VAL A 16 -1.10 1.99 8.20
CA VAL A 16 -0.14 0.94 7.85
C VAL A 16 -0.53 -0.35 8.57
N ALA A 17 -0.38 -1.48 7.87
CA ALA A 17 -0.61 -2.79 8.47
C ALA A 17 0.38 -3.06 9.60
N THR A 18 0.00 -3.90 10.56
CA THR A 18 0.94 -4.40 11.58
C THR A 18 2.07 -5.18 10.91
N PRO A 19 3.26 -5.34 11.53
CA PRO A 19 4.36 -6.10 10.93
C PRO A 19 3.98 -7.52 10.51
N GLN A 20 3.23 -8.23 11.37
CA GLN A 20 2.72 -9.57 11.09
C GLN A 20 1.76 -9.54 9.89
N ARG A 21 0.82 -8.59 9.88
CA ARG A 21 -0.16 -8.51 8.81
C ARG A 21 0.47 -8.10 7.48
N PHE A 22 1.45 -7.21 7.50
CA PHE A 22 2.26 -6.84 6.33
C PHE A 22 2.97 -8.05 5.73
N TYR A 23 3.62 -8.88 6.57
CA TYR A 23 4.25 -10.11 6.14
C TYR A 23 3.25 -11.03 5.43
N GLU A 24 2.11 -11.29 6.06
CA GLU A 24 1.07 -12.15 5.50
C GLU A 24 0.47 -11.59 4.22
N LEU A 25 0.16 -10.29 4.18
CA LEU A 25 -0.38 -9.63 2.99
C LEU A 25 0.57 -9.72 1.80
N ARG A 26 1.89 -9.56 2.02
CA ARG A 26 2.87 -9.77 0.94
C ARG A 26 2.80 -11.22 0.43
N ARG A 27 2.82 -12.19 1.35
CA ARG A 27 2.74 -13.62 1.01
C ARG A 27 1.48 -13.98 0.22
N ILE A 28 0.29 -13.60 0.69
CA ILE A 28 -0.98 -13.97 0.05
C ILE A 28 -1.26 -13.17 -1.22
N SER A 29 -0.66 -11.98 -1.38
CA SER A 29 -0.80 -11.14 -2.58
C SER A 29 0.18 -11.51 -3.70
N GLY A 30 0.99 -12.55 -3.49
CA GLY A 30 2.03 -12.96 -4.44
C GLY A 30 3.16 -11.94 -4.58
N LEU A 31 3.43 -11.18 -3.51
CA LEU A 31 4.62 -10.36 -3.36
C LEU A 31 5.71 -11.16 -2.64
N THR A 32 6.98 -10.82 -2.88
CA THR A 32 8.12 -11.44 -2.21
C THR A 32 8.02 -11.23 -0.70
N PRO A 33 7.85 -12.27 0.13
CA PRO A 33 7.72 -12.09 1.58
C PRO A 33 9.00 -11.46 2.17
N PRO A 34 8.88 -10.58 3.18
CA PRO A 34 10.05 -10.04 3.88
C PRO A 34 10.64 -11.10 4.86
N PRO A 35 11.74 -10.81 5.56
CA PRO A 35 12.27 -11.70 6.60
C PRO A 35 11.24 -12.03 7.69
N ALA A 36 11.25 -13.27 8.18
CA ALA A 36 10.26 -13.78 9.13
C ALA A 36 10.43 -13.26 10.57
N ASP A 37 11.61 -12.72 10.93
CA ASP A 37 11.87 -12.13 12.25
C ASP A 37 11.20 -10.76 12.47
N LEU A 38 10.62 -10.18 11.41
CA LEU A 38 9.90 -8.91 11.39
C LEU A 38 10.70 -7.68 11.84
N VAL A 39 12.00 -7.80 12.09
CA VAL A 39 12.85 -6.68 12.53
C VAL A 39 12.93 -5.64 11.42
N ALA A 40 13.27 -6.10 10.20
CA ALA A 40 13.32 -5.25 9.01
C ALA A 40 11.94 -4.70 8.62
N VAL A 41 10.87 -5.48 8.83
CA VAL A 41 9.49 -5.06 8.56
C VAL A 41 9.10 -3.91 9.47
N THR A 42 9.36 -4.04 10.77
CA THR A 42 9.02 -3.03 11.78
C THR A 42 9.75 -1.72 11.50
N ALA A 43 11.06 -1.78 11.27
CA ALA A 43 11.85 -0.61 10.92
C ALA A 43 11.40 0.03 9.60
N GLY A 44 11.10 -0.80 8.58
CA GLY A 44 10.63 -0.32 7.29
C GLY A 44 9.26 0.36 7.37
N LEU A 45 8.32 -0.18 8.13
CA LEU A 45 6.98 0.40 8.29
C LEU A 45 7.02 1.75 8.99
N ALA A 46 7.93 1.94 9.96
CA ALA A 46 8.13 3.22 10.65
C ALA A 46 8.61 4.36 9.72
N ASN A 47 9.19 4.04 8.56
CA ASN A 47 9.65 5.01 7.57
C ASN A 47 8.63 5.23 6.44
N THR A 48 7.37 4.88 6.67
CA THR A 48 6.28 5.16 5.72
C THR A 48 5.98 6.65 5.74
N TRP A 49 6.06 7.31 4.57
CA TRP A 49 5.64 8.70 4.45
C TRP A 49 4.11 8.81 4.43
N PHE A 50 3.44 7.95 3.66
CA PHE A 50 1.98 7.83 3.68
C PHE A 50 1.56 6.40 3.38
N GLY A 51 0.65 5.86 4.19
CA GLY A 51 0.16 4.48 4.08
C GLY A 51 -1.34 4.44 3.80
N VAL A 52 -1.77 3.41 3.08
CA VAL A 52 -3.17 3.09 2.86
C VAL A 52 -3.39 1.62 3.17
N THR A 53 -4.42 1.33 3.95
CA THR A 53 -4.92 -0.02 4.16
C THR A 53 -6.35 -0.15 3.60
N ILE A 54 -6.72 -1.37 3.23
CA ILE A 54 -8.11 -1.71 2.90
C ILE A 54 -8.61 -2.70 3.94
N VAL A 55 -9.73 -2.37 4.57
CA VAL A 55 -10.37 -3.15 5.62
C VAL A 55 -11.63 -3.81 5.08
N ASP A 56 -11.75 -5.12 5.26
CA ASP A 56 -13.01 -5.85 5.10
C ASP A 56 -13.92 -5.54 6.29
N THR A 57 -14.91 -4.68 6.06
CA THR A 57 -15.87 -4.22 7.08
C THR A 57 -16.80 -5.33 7.57
N GLN A 58 -16.88 -6.44 6.83
CA GLN A 58 -17.69 -7.61 7.19
C GLN A 58 -16.82 -8.74 7.75
N TYR A 59 -15.56 -8.47 8.09
CA TYR A 59 -14.69 -9.46 8.72
C TYR A 59 -15.27 -9.94 10.05
N GLN A 60 -15.51 -11.25 10.16
CA GLN A 60 -16.05 -11.91 11.36
C GLN A 60 -15.01 -12.76 12.09
N GLY A 61 -13.74 -12.71 11.66
CA GLY A 61 -12.69 -13.47 12.32
C GLY A 61 -12.32 -12.90 13.69
N LYS A 62 -11.63 -13.71 14.48
CA LYS A 62 -11.33 -13.40 15.89
C LYS A 62 -9.99 -12.70 16.10
N VAL A 63 -9.14 -12.68 15.08
CA VAL A 63 -7.80 -12.10 15.15
C VAL A 63 -7.89 -10.64 14.70
N ALA A 64 -7.55 -9.72 15.60
CA ALA A 64 -7.51 -8.30 15.29
C ALA A 64 -6.40 -7.98 14.27
N GLY A 65 -6.69 -7.09 13.32
CA GLY A 65 -5.80 -6.71 12.22
C GLY A 65 -5.94 -7.58 10.97
N ASP A 66 -6.55 -8.76 11.06
CA ASP A 66 -6.77 -9.63 9.90
C ASP A 66 -7.91 -9.14 8.98
N GLU A 67 -8.74 -8.21 9.47
CA GLU A 67 -9.67 -7.45 8.64
C GLU A 67 -8.96 -6.61 7.58
N VAL A 68 -7.67 -6.30 7.74
CA VAL A 68 -6.88 -5.59 6.73
C VAL A 68 -6.57 -6.54 5.58
N VAL A 69 -7.26 -6.42 4.46
CA VAL A 69 -7.15 -7.32 3.30
C VAL A 69 -6.34 -6.73 2.14
N GLY A 70 -5.96 -5.47 2.23
CA GLY A 70 -5.10 -4.81 1.24
C GLY A 70 -4.24 -3.75 1.88
N MET A 71 -3.11 -3.45 1.25
CA MET A 71 -2.20 -2.40 1.67
C MET A 71 -1.48 -1.79 0.48
N GLY A 72 -0.96 -0.58 0.68
CA GLY A 72 0.06 0.05 -0.13
C GLY A 72 0.61 1.27 0.61
N ARG A 73 1.81 1.72 0.24
CA ARG A 73 2.44 2.86 0.91
C ARG A 73 3.35 3.64 -0.03
N ILE A 74 3.64 4.86 0.39
CA ILE A 74 4.66 5.73 -0.17
C ILE A 74 5.84 5.79 0.80
N VAL A 75 7.04 5.59 0.27
CA VAL A 75 8.32 5.84 0.94
C VAL A 75 9.10 6.87 0.13
N GLY A 76 9.95 7.66 0.78
CA GLY A 76 10.73 8.70 0.11
C GLY A 76 10.97 9.91 1.00
N ASP A 77 11.37 11.01 0.38
CA ASP A 77 11.72 12.27 1.05
C ASP A 77 10.52 13.19 1.33
N GLY A 78 9.35 12.86 0.81
CA GLY A 78 8.16 13.70 0.91
C GLY A 78 8.17 14.93 0.00
N ALA A 79 9.09 15.02 -0.97
CA ALA A 79 9.28 16.20 -1.80
C ALA A 79 9.72 15.90 -3.24
N MET A 80 10.91 15.32 -3.46
CA MET A 80 11.48 15.17 -4.81
C MET A 80 11.37 13.76 -5.36
N MET A 81 11.54 12.74 -4.52
CA MET A 81 11.53 11.34 -4.96
C MET A 81 10.67 10.48 -4.05
N LEU A 82 9.60 9.94 -4.63
CA LEU A 82 8.64 9.09 -3.95
C LEU A 82 8.52 7.73 -4.65
N PHE A 83 8.41 6.68 -3.83
CA PHE A 83 8.24 5.30 -4.27
C PHE A 83 6.94 4.74 -3.72
N LEU A 84 6.03 4.40 -4.62
CA LEU A 84 4.84 3.61 -4.30
C LEU A 84 5.29 2.15 -4.22
N SER A 85 4.93 1.49 -3.13
CA SER A 85 5.38 0.15 -2.80
C SER A 85 4.29 -0.64 -2.07
N ASP A 86 4.50 -1.96 -1.99
CA ASP A 86 3.67 -2.88 -1.20
C ASP A 86 2.19 -2.95 -1.63
N VAL A 87 1.89 -2.66 -2.90
CA VAL A 87 0.52 -2.62 -3.40
C VAL A 87 -0.03 -4.03 -3.67
N CYS A 88 -1.09 -4.41 -2.96
CA CYS A 88 -1.81 -5.67 -3.19
C CYS A 88 -2.54 -5.67 -4.56
N LYS A 89 -2.23 -6.63 -5.44
CA LYS A 89 -2.69 -6.70 -6.84
C LYS A 89 -4.22 -6.60 -7.01
N GLY A 90 -5.00 -7.32 -6.19
CA GLY A 90 -6.46 -7.41 -6.34
C GLY A 90 -7.23 -6.12 -6.00
N LEU A 91 -6.60 -5.20 -5.28
CA LEU A 91 -7.20 -3.93 -4.83
C LEU A 91 -6.39 -2.71 -5.29
N ALA A 92 -5.48 -2.93 -6.25
CA ALA A 92 -4.47 -1.96 -6.64
C ALA A 92 -5.08 -0.64 -7.11
N LYS A 93 -6.21 -0.65 -7.82
CA LYS A 93 -6.86 0.57 -8.33
C LYS A 93 -7.14 1.57 -7.19
N HIS A 94 -7.87 1.16 -6.17
CA HIS A 94 -8.27 2.05 -5.06
C HIS A 94 -7.07 2.49 -4.21
N ILE A 95 -6.11 1.59 -4.01
CA ILE A 95 -4.87 1.91 -3.30
C ILE A 95 -4.09 2.97 -4.07
N MET A 96 -3.80 2.72 -5.36
CA MET A 96 -3.04 3.62 -6.21
C MET A 96 -3.71 4.99 -6.36
N GLU A 97 -5.03 5.03 -6.57
CA GLU A 97 -5.80 6.29 -6.60
C GLU A 97 -5.59 7.11 -5.31
N THR A 98 -5.69 6.46 -4.14
CA THR A 98 -5.51 7.14 -2.85
C THR A 98 -4.08 7.62 -2.64
N LEU A 99 -3.08 6.81 -3.01
CA LEU A 99 -1.67 7.19 -2.90
C LEU A 99 -1.32 8.36 -3.83
N VAL A 100 -1.73 8.30 -5.10
CA VAL A 100 -1.44 9.35 -6.09
C VAL A 100 -2.11 10.67 -5.70
N ASN A 101 -3.37 10.63 -5.26
CA ASN A 101 -4.07 11.84 -4.79
C ASN A 101 -3.33 12.50 -3.62
N TYR A 102 -2.79 11.70 -2.68
CA TYR A 102 -2.00 12.25 -1.58
C TYR A 102 -0.72 12.92 -2.08
N VAL A 103 -0.01 12.32 -3.05
CA VAL A 103 1.18 12.95 -3.64
C VAL A 103 0.81 14.25 -4.35
N ASP A 104 -0.23 14.24 -5.17
CA ASP A 104 -0.64 15.43 -5.93
C ASP A 104 -1.03 16.61 -5.01
N GLU A 105 -1.54 16.33 -3.81
CA GLU A 105 -1.87 17.35 -2.79
C GLU A 105 -0.64 17.81 -1.98
N HIS A 106 0.27 16.91 -1.61
CA HIS A 106 1.32 17.19 -0.62
C HIS A 106 2.73 17.35 -1.20
N ALA A 107 3.00 16.79 -2.37
CA ALA A 107 4.28 16.83 -3.06
C ALA A 107 4.09 16.79 -4.60
N PRO A 108 3.41 17.79 -5.19
CA PRO A 108 3.02 17.78 -6.61
C PRO A 108 4.21 17.73 -7.58
N ASP A 109 5.38 18.23 -7.16
CA ASP A 109 6.61 18.24 -7.96
C ASP A 109 7.43 16.94 -7.84
N ALA A 110 7.01 16.01 -6.98
CA ALA A 110 7.73 14.76 -6.76
C ALA A 110 7.73 13.86 -7.99
N GLN A 111 8.90 13.29 -8.29
CA GLN A 111 8.98 12.16 -9.19
C GLN A 111 8.44 10.90 -8.50
N ILE A 112 7.45 10.26 -9.12
CA ILE A 112 6.81 9.05 -8.60
C ILE A 112 7.34 7.82 -9.33
N ASN A 113 7.80 6.84 -8.56
CA ASN A 113 8.21 5.52 -9.04
C ASN A 113 7.34 4.45 -8.39
N LEU A 114 6.90 3.45 -9.16
CA LEU A 114 6.25 2.25 -8.64
C LEU A 114 7.26 1.10 -8.61
N THR A 115 7.49 0.56 -7.43
CA THR A 115 8.33 -0.61 -7.21
C THR A 115 7.46 -1.81 -6.87
N GLY A 116 7.68 -2.95 -7.54
CA GLY A 116 6.92 -4.16 -7.31
C GLY A 116 7.58 -5.40 -7.89
N ASP A 117 7.05 -6.58 -7.52
CA ASP A 117 7.47 -7.84 -8.11
C ASP A 117 6.89 -7.99 -9.54
N PRO A 118 7.57 -8.70 -10.46
CA PRO A 118 7.08 -8.95 -11.81
C PRO A 118 5.63 -9.47 -11.83
N PRO A 119 4.81 -9.09 -12.84
CA PRO A 119 5.16 -8.29 -14.03
C PRO A 119 5.17 -6.77 -13.78
N VAL A 120 5.06 -6.30 -12.53
CA VAL A 120 5.14 -4.88 -12.19
C VAL A 120 6.61 -4.43 -12.25
N SER A 121 7.17 -4.39 -13.46
CA SER A 121 8.52 -3.85 -13.69
C SER A 121 8.41 -2.33 -13.86
N HIS A 122 8.78 -1.59 -12.81
CA HIS A 122 9.13 -0.16 -12.82
C HIS A 122 8.23 0.74 -13.67
N ILE A 123 7.16 1.28 -13.08
CA ILE A 123 6.37 2.35 -13.70
C ILE A 123 6.88 3.68 -13.15
N GLN A 124 7.23 4.62 -14.04
CA GLN A 124 7.72 5.96 -13.67
C GLN A 124 6.76 7.02 -14.22
N ARG A 125 6.40 8.00 -13.39
CA ARG A 125 5.77 9.25 -13.84
C ARG A 125 6.85 10.33 -13.79
N LYS A 126 7.11 10.99 -14.92
CA LYS A 126 7.95 12.20 -14.94
C LYS A 126 7.23 13.33 -14.20
N GLY A 127 7.97 14.07 -13.38
CA GLY A 127 7.49 15.32 -12.77
C GLY A 127 7.19 16.38 -13.83
N PRO A 128 6.60 17.52 -13.45
CA PRO A 128 6.14 18.56 -14.38
C PRO A 128 7.26 19.31 -15.14
N TYR A 129 8.52 18.84 -15.13
CA TYR A 129 9.67 19.47 -15.78
C TYR A 129 10.48 18.48 -16.63
#